data_AF-A0A2H3ALB6-F1
#
_entry.id   AF-A0A2H3ALB6-F1
#
_cell.length_a   1.000
_cell.length_b   1.000
_cell.length_c   1.000
_cell.angle_alpha   90.00
_cell.angle_beta   90.00
_cell.angle_gamma   90.00
#
_symmetry.space_group_name_H-M   'P 1'
#
loop_
_entity.id
_entity.type
_entity.pdbx_description
1 polymer ?
#
loop_
_entity_poly.entity_id
_entity_poly.type
_entity_poly.pdbx_seq_one_letter_code
_entity_poly.pdbx_strand_id
1 'polypeptide(L)'
;RRIWDLYANRVVPFMAGRSSTWGISHAWVDERDRVDVWTPINRREWPVPVPKDASLDLIRIEMLNLGAEYAWLDVLCLRQEGGPREDLRVQEWKTDVPTIGWVYLRKRVVSYFCGLGQPLRLKPGYFEDDRCWFKRAWTLQEISQNTIIGGETGDDGTLAEDVQVTFREQVESLQKMRESRFVFDVLSEMKKRVSTKSLDKVAGLGYILDLLYLPVYDGSQSEEDAWAALVDAMSKYSRWDLFFLYPEPGDGSKCWRPSWNQI
;
A
#
# COMPACT_ATOMS: atom_id res chain seq x y z
N ARG A 1 -5.00 2.76 -15.03
CA ARG A 1 -5.38 1.51 -14.30
C ARG A 1 -5.17 0.24 -15.11
N ARG A 2 -4.29 -0.62 -14.61
CA ARG A 2 -3.87 -1.89 -15.21
C ARG A 2 -3.87 -3.01 -14.14
N ILE A 3 -3.88 -4.26 -14.57
CA ILE A 3 -3.74 -5.47 -13.73
C ILE A 3 -2.83 -6.46 -14.44
N TRP A 4 -2.23 -7.36 -13.69
CA TRP A 4 -1.43 -8.47 -14.21
C TRP A 4 -2.33 -9.69 -14.43
N ASP A 5 -2.48 -10.09 -15.70
CA ASP A 5 -3.04 -11.38 -16.09
C ASP A 5 -1.97 -12.45 -15.88
N LEU A 6 -2.17 -13.29 -14.86
CA LEU A 6 -1.21 -14.31 -14.45
C LEU A 6 -1.17 -15.46 -15.45
N TYR A 7 -2.26 -15.79 -16.15
CA TYR A 7 -2.23 -16.86 -17.15
C TYR A 7 -1.45 -16.42 -18.39
N ALA A 8 -1.75 -15.24 -18.93
CA ALA A 8 -1.08 -14.70 -20.11
C ALA A 8 0.28 -14.05 -19.82
N ASN A 9 0.66 -13.92 -18.55
CA ASN A 9 1.86 -13.25 -18.06
C ASN A 9 2.06 -11.84 -18.66
N ARG A 10 1.02 -11.01 -18.61
CA ARG A 10 1.04 -9.66 -19.17
C ARG A 10 0.16 -8.68 -18.41
N VAL A 11 0.53 -7.42 -18.45
CA VAL A 11 -0.27 -6.32 -17.92
C VAL A 11 -1.37 -5.98 -18.92
N VAL A 12 -2.61 -5.96 -18.46
CA VAL A 12 -3.81 -5.69 -19.25
C VAL A 12 -4.62 -4.53 -18.63
N PRO A 13 -5.51 -3.86 -19.41
CA PRO A 13 -6.42 -2.89 -18.85
C PRO A 13 -7.29 -3.50 -17.75
N PHE A 14 -7.53 -2.75 -16.67
CA PHE A 14 -8.29 -3.21 -15.49
C PHE A 14 -9.66 -3.84 -15.83
N MET A 15 -10.31 -3.40 -16.92
CA MET A 15 -11.61 -3.92 -17.35
C MET A 15 -11.61 -5.44 -17.64
N ALA A 16 -10.45 -6.04 -17.89
CA ALA A 16 -10.31 -7.47 -18.18
C ALA A 16 -10.54 -8.39 -16.95
N GLY A 17 -10.32 -7.92 -15.71
CA GLY A 17 -10.31 -8.77 -14.51
C GLY A 17 -11.26 -8.32 -13.40
N ARG A 18 -12.34 -7.59 -13.74
CA ARG A 18 -13.18 -6.78 -12.83
C ARG A 18 -13.67 -7.46 -11.53
N SER A 19 -13.83 -8.78 -11.46
CA SER A 19 -14.43 -9.46 -10.29
C SER A 19 -13.43 -10.24 -9.41
N SER A 20 -12.29 -10.69 -9.94
CA SER A 20 -11.40 -11.66 -9.29
C SER A 20 -9.96 -11.19 -9.08
N THR A 21 -9.69 -9.88 -9.13
CA THR A 21 -8.33 -9.35 -8.89
C THR A 21 -7.90 -9.51 -7.43
N TRP A 22 -6.72 -10.08 -7.22
CA TRP A 22 -6.04 -10.16 -5.92
C TRP A 22 -5.00 -9.04 -5.78
N GLY A 23 -4.74 -8.60 -4.55
CA GLY A 23 -3.63 -7.68 -4.27
C GLY A 23 -2.34 -8.44 -4.01
N ILE A 24 -1.21 -7.86 -4.40
CA ILE A 24 0.10 -8.21 -3.89
C ILE A 24 0.61 -7.00 -3.12
N SER A 25 0.99 -7.21 -1.87
CA SER A 25 1.60 -6.20 -1.01
C SER A 25 3.01 -6.67 -0.65
N HIS A 26 3.96 -5.75 -0.53
CA HIS A 26 5.32 -6.14 -0.17
C HIS A 26 6.09 -5.03 0.53
N ALA A 27 7.07 -5.44 1.35
CA ALA A 27 8.01 -4.51 1.94
C ALA A 27 8.96 -3.95 0.87
N TRP A 28 9.55 -2.80 1.18
CA TRP A 28 10.59 -2.22 0.35
C TRP A 28 11.93 -2.85 0.70
N VAL A 29 12.80 -3.01 -0.29
CA VAL A 29 14.20 -3.41 -0.09
C VAL A 29 15.13 -2.24 -0.39
N ASP A 30 16.38 -2.33 0.06
CA ASP A 30 17.40 -1.31 -0.22
C ASP A 30 17.58 -1.07 -1.72
N GLU A 31 17.95 0.14 -2.11
CA GLU A 31 18.29 0.45 -3.50
C GLU A 31 19.47 -0.39 -4.01
N ARG A 32 20.36 -0.78 -3.10
CA ARG A 32 21.51 -1.65 -3.37
C ARG A 32 21.10 -3.11 -3.56
N ASP A 33 19.94 -3.50 -3.04
CA ASP A 33 19.43 -4.88 -3.08
C ASP A 33 18.31 -5.06 -4.11
N ARG A 34 17.94 -3.99 -4.82
CA ARG A 34 16.99 -4.02 -5.94
C ARG A 34 17.69 -3.96 -7.30
N VAL A 35 16.97 -4.40 -8.32
CA VAL A 35 17.34 -4.29 -9.73
C VAL A 35 16.13 -3.85 -10.54
N ASP A 36 16.36 -2.97 -11.50
CA ASP A 36 15.34 -2.48 -12.41
C ASP A 36 15.24 -3.39 -13.64
N VAL A 37 14.20 -4.22 -13.67
CA VAL A 37 14.01 -5.24 -14.70
C VAL A 37 13.13 -4.71 -15.83
N TRP A 38 13.65 -4.74 -17.06
CA TRP A 38 12.89 -4.46 -18.27
C TRP A 38 12.22 -5.75 -18.77
N THR A 39 10.92 -5.87 -18.53
CA THR A 39 10.16 -7.10 -18.77
C THR A 39 9.15 -6.94 -19.91
N PRO A 40 8.90 -7.98 -20.73
CA PRO A 40 7.78 -7.98 -21.68
C PRO A 40 6.41 -7.94 -20.99
N ILE A 41 6.31 -8.25 -19.69
CA ILE A 41 5.05 -8.30 -18.93
C ILE A 41 4.33 -6.94 -19.01
N ASN A 42 5.04 -5.83 -18.85
CA ASN A 42 4.52 -4.47 -19.04
C ASN A 42 4.89 -3.86 -20.40
N ARG A 43 5.15 -4.71 -21.41
CA ARG A 43 5.59 -4.31 -22.76
C ARG A 43 6.89 -3.51 -22.78
N ARG A 44 7.74 -3.62 -21.75
CA ARG A 44 8.97 -2.83 -21.59
C ARG A 44 8.70 -1.33 -21.62
N GLU A 45 7.53 -0.90 -21.14
CA GLU A 45 7.17 0.52 -21.10
C GLU A 45 7.77 1.28 -19.91
N TRP A 46 8.17 0.58 -18.84
CA TRP A 46 8.90 1.13 -17.69
C TRP A 46 9.73 0.04 -17.00
N PRO A 47 10.80 0.39 -16.26
CA PRO A 47 11.52 -0.58 -15.43
C PRO A 47 10.66 -1.07 -14.27
N VAL A 48 10.84 -2.32 -13.87
CA VAL A 48 10.16 -2.93 -12.72
C VAL A 48 11.19 -3.15 -11.61
N PRO A 49 11.17 -2.35 -10.53
CA PRO A 49 12.09 -2.54 -9.41
C PRO A 49 11.69 -3.78 -8.62
N VAL A 50 12.59 -4.76 -8.53
CA VAL A 50 12.41 -6.00 -7.75
C VAL A 50 13.68 -6.31 -6.96
N PRO A 51 13.60 -7.05 -5.83
CA PRO A 51 14.80 -7.57 -5.18
C PRO A 51 15.67 -8.39 -6.14
N LYS A 52 17.00 -8.32 -6.01
CA LYS A 52 17.96 -8.97 -6.92
C LYS A 52 17.79 -10.48 -7.06
N ASP A 53 17.32 -11.11 -6.00
CA ASP A 53 17.07 -12.54 -5.86
C ASP A 53 15.58 -12.91 -5.99
N ALA A 54 14.71 -11.92 -6.24
CA ALA A 54 13.31 -12.18 -6.56
C ALA A 54 13.11 -12.51 -8.04
N SER A 55 12.12 -13.36 -8.32
CA SER A 55 11.70 -13.70 -9.69
C SER A 55 10.21 -13.45 -9.86
N LEU A 56 9.85 -12.62 -10.84
CA LEU A 56 8.45 -12.40 -11.22
C LEU A 56 7.76 -13.69 -11.65
N ASP A 57 8.50 -14.64 -12.26
CA ASP A 57 7.92 -15.93 -12.65
C ASP A 57 7.64 -16.82 -11.43
N LEU A 58 8.47 -16.78 -10.38
CA LEU A 58 8.20 -17.52 -9.15
C LEU A 58 7.01 -16.92 -8.38
N ILE A 59 6.95 -15.59 -8.27
CA ILE A 59 5.80 -14.88 -7.67
C ILE A 59 4.52 -15.24 -8.44
N ARG A 60 4.58 -15.24 -9.78
CA ARG A 60 3.46 -15.65 -10.62
C ARG A 60 3.01 -17.09 -10.33
N ILE A 61 3.94 -18.02 -10.22
CA ILE A 61 3.64 -19.43 -9.91
C ILE A 61 2.99 -19.55 -8.52
N GLU A 62 3.52 -18.85 -7.52
CA GLU A 62 2.93 -18.80 -6.17
C GLU A 62 1.49 -18.28 -6.21
N MET A 63 1.25 -17.16 -6.89
CA MET A 63 -0.09 -16.59 -7.06
C MET A 63 -1.06 -17.53 -7.78
N LEU A 64 -0.60 -18.21 -8.84
CA LEU A 64 -1.40 -19.20 -9.58
C LEU A 64 -1.74 -20.42 -8.70
N ASN A 65 -0.79 -20.90 -7.90
CA ASN A 65 -1.01 -22.02 -6.97
C ASN A 65 -2.02 -21.67 -5.87
N LEU A 66 -2.07 -20.39 -5.45
CA LEU A 66 -3.09 -19.90 -4.52
C LEU A 66 -4.47 -19.73 -5.19
N GLY A 67 -4.54 -19.82 -6.52
CA GLY A 67 -5.77 -19.71 -7.30
C GLY A 67 -6.08 -18.30 -7.80
N ALA A 68 -5.10 -17.40 -7.83
CA ALA A 68 -5.27 -16.08 -8.44
C ALA A 68 -5.17 -16.16 -9.97
N GLU A 69 -6.13 -15.56 -10.67
CA GLU A 69 -6.09 -15.41 -12.13
C GLU A 69 -5.54 -14.04 -12.55
N TYR A 70 -5.93 -13.01 -11.79
CA TYR A 70 -5.51 -11.64 -11.98
C TYR A 70 -4.95 -11.09 -10.67
N ALA A 71 -3.82 -10.40 -10.75
CA ALA A 71 -3.19 -9.74 -9.61
C ALA A 71 -2.97 -8.25 -9.88
N TRP A 72 -3.02 -7.46 -8.84
CA TRP A 72 -2.48 -6.11 -8.82
C TRP A 72 -1.13 -6.15 -8.09
N LEU A 73 -0.09 -5.69 -8.78
CA LEU A 73 1.25 -5.50 -8.25
C LEU A 73 1.70 -4.10 -8.66
N ASP A 74 1.94 -3.20 -7.72
CA ASP A 74 2.28 -1.80 -7.94
C ASP A 74 3.40 -1.61 -8.97
N VAL A 75 4.51 -2.32 -8.83
CA VAL A 75 5.69 -2.21 -9.71
C VAL A 75 5.39 -2.63 -11.16
N LEU A 76 4.36 -3.45 -11.39
CA LEU A 76 3.89 -3.86 -12.71
C LEU A 76 2.69 -3.08 -13.22
N CYS A 77 1.78 -2.65 -12.34
CA CYS A 77 0.48 -2.10 -12.72
C CYS A 77 0.47 -0.57 -12.71
N LEU A 78 1.41 0.06 -12.00
CA LEU A 78 1.69 1.49 -12.05
C LEU A 78 2.95 1.74 -12.86
N ARG A 79 2.90 2.79 -13.69
CA ARG A 79 4.06 3.25 -14.45
C ARG A 79 5.10 3.77 -13.46
N GLN A 80 6.27 3.13 -13.46
CA GLN A 80 7.40 3.48 -12.59
C GLN A 80 8.26 4.58 -13.23
N GLU A 81 9.06 5.23 -12.40
CA GLU A 81 10.02 6.23 -12.83
C GLU A 81 11.18 5.61 -13.62
N GLY A 82 11.77 6.39 -14.55
CA GLY A 82 12.91 5.97 -15.36
C GLY A 82 12.50 5.27 -16.67
N GLY A 83 11.21 5.29 -17.00
CA GLY A 83 10.68 4.78 -18.25
C GLY A 83 10.62 5.84 -19.36
N PRO A 84 10.42 5.43 -20.63
CA PRO A 84 9.95 6.37 -21.65
C PRO A 84 8.59 6.96 -21.24
N ARG A 85 8.32 8.20 -21.68
CA ARG A 85 7.05 8.90 -21.47
C ARG A 85 6.73 9.21 -19.99
N GLU A 86 7.70 9.80 -19.28
CA GLU A 86 7.50 10.37 -17.94
C GLU A 86 6.35 11.39 -17.88
N ASP A 87 6.05 12.07 -18.99
CA ASP A 87 4.87 12.93 -19.15
C ASP A 87 3.56 12.17 -18.86
N LEU A 88 3.45 10.93 -19.34
CA LEU A 88 2.28 10.09 -19.10
C LEU A 88 2.22 9.63 -17.65
N ARG A 89 3.37 9.34 -17.02
CA ARG A 89 3.41 8.91 -15.61
C ARG A 89 2.76 9.95 -14.71
N VAL A 90 3.13 11.22 -14.86
CA VAL A 90 2.58 12.32 -14.06
C VAL A 90 1.06 12.42 -14.24
N GLN A 91 0.55 12.29 -15.46
CA GLN A 91 -0.90 12.34 -15.70
C GLN A 91 -1.64 11.09 -15.21
N GLU A 92 -1.07 9.90 -15.41
CA GLU A 92 -1.62 8.63 -14.92
C GLU A 92 -1.70 8.64 -13.39
N TRP A 93 -0.64 9.11 -12.70
CA TRP A 93 -0.56 9.11 -11.25
C TRP A 93 -1.61 9.97 -10.56
N LYS A 94 -2.01 11.10 -11.17
CA LYS A 94 -3.10 11.95 -10.66
C LYS A 94 -4.37 11.16 -10.34
N THR A 95 -4.66 10.13 -11.14
CA THR A 95 -5.83 9.26 -10.97
C THR A 95 -5.49 7.89 -10.41
N ASP A 96 -4.39 7.29 -10.84
CA ASP A 96 -4.06 5.91 -10.46
C ASP A 96 -3.64 5.82 -8.99
N VAL A 97 -2.85 6.78 -8.47
CA VAL A 97 -2.35 6.78 -7.07
C VAL A 97 -3.49 6.84 -6.04
N PRO A 98 -4.46 7.78 -6.13
CA PRO A 98 -5.61 7.77 -5.22
C PRO A 98 -6.45 6.49 -5.31
N THR A 99 -6.41 5.77 -6.45
CA THR A 99 -7.23 4.57 -6.67
C THR A 99 -6.62 3.26 -6.14
N ILE A 100 -5.36 3.28 -5.66
CA ILE A 100 -4.61 2.07 -5.29
C ILE A 100 -5.36 1.23 -4.26
N GLY A 101 -5.75 1.82 -3.12
CA GLY A 101 -6.36 1.09 -2.01
C GLY A 101 -7.62 0.28 -2.37
N TRP A 102 -8.27 0.57 -3.49
CA TRP A 102 -9.40 -0.20 -4.00
C TRP A 102 -9.06 -1.68 -4.23
N VAL A 103 -7.85 -1.98 -4.71
CA VAL A 103 -7.43 -3.36 -5.05
C VAL A 103 -7.14 -4.19 -3.81
N TYR A 104 -7.07 -3.56 -2.64
CA TYR A 104 -6.84 -4.20 -1.34
C TYR A 104 -8.12 -4.28 -0.50
N LEU A 105 -9.02 -3.32 -0.67
CA LEU A 105 -10.27 -3.24 0.09
C LEU A 105 -11.15 -4.49 -0.12
N ARG A 106 -11.26 -5.33 0.93
CA ARG A 106 -12.04 -6.58 0.93
C ARG A 106 -11.62 -7.58 -0.17
N LYS A 107 -10.36 -7.54 -0.59
CA LYS A 107 -9.77 -8.46 -1.57
C LYS A 107 -8.82 -9.45 -0.89
N ARG A 108 -8.56 -10.59 -1.52
CA ARG A 108 -7.47 -11.47 -1.09
C ARG A 108 -6.16 -10.79 -1.44
N VAL A 109 -5.25 -10.72 -0.47
CA VAL A 109 -3.97 -10.02 -0.62
C VAL A 109 -2.86 -10.97 -0.20
N VAL A 110 -1.86 -11.16 -1.05
CA VAL A 110 -0.62 -11.87 -0.68
C VAL A 110 0.40 -10.83 -0.24
N SER A 111 0.82 -10.89 1.01
CA SER A 111 1.69 -9.90 1.64
C SER A 111 3.08 -10.48 1.91
N TYR A 112 4.10 -9.93 1.24
CA TYR A 112 5.50 -10.28 1.47
C TYR A 112 6.17 -9.29 2.42
N PHE A 113 6.27 -9.67 3.70
CA PHE A 113 6.78 -8.78 4.75
C PHE A 113 8.29 -8.51 4.68
N CYS A 114 9.06 -9.35 3.98
CA CYS A 114 10.53 -9.21 3.87
C CYS A 114 11.01 -8.72 2.49
N GLY A 115 10.09 -8.34 1.60
CA GLY A 115 10.39 -7.89 0.24
C GLY A 115 9.66 -8.73 -0.81
N LEU A 116 9.40 -8.16 -1.98
CA LEU A 116 8.61 -8.82 -3.03
C LEU A 116 9.22 -10.18 -3.43
N GLY A 117 8.45 -11.27 -3.27
CA GLY A 117 8.91 -12.62 -3.60
C GLY A 117 9.99 -13.18 -2.66
N GLN A 118 10.28 -12.50 -1.54
CA GLN A 118 11.25 -12.95 -0.54
C GLN A 118 10.62 -13.92 0.44
N PRO A 119 11.41 -14.91 0.93
CA PRO A 119 10.99 -15.73 2.06
C PRO A 119 10.70 -14.87 3.31
N LEU A 120 9.70 -15.27 4.10
CA LEU A 120 9.39 -14.65 5.38
C LEU A 120 10.51 -14.95 6.39
N ARG A 121 11.41 -13.99 6.59
CA ARG A 121 12.57 -14.11 7.50
C ARG A 121 12.66 -12.91 8.43
N LEU A 122 11.99 -12.98 9.57
CA LEU A 122 11.89 -11.87 10.55
C LEU A 122 13.13 -11.79 11.45
N LYS A 123 14.23 -11.21 10.98
CA LYS A 123 15.47 -11.08 11.77
C LYS A 123 15.28 -10.16 13.00
N PRO A 124 16.07 -10.32 14.08
CA PRO A 124 16.15 -9.30 15.14
C PRO A 124 16.45 -7.92 14.53
N GLY A 125 15.75 -6.88 14.97
CA GLY A 125 15.86 -5.56 14.34
C GLY A 125 14.86 -5.30 13.19
N TYR A 126 14.02 -6.28 12.83
CA TYR A 126 13.08 -6.14 11.71
C TYR A 126 12.06 -5.02 11.90
N PHE A 127 11.57 -4.79 13.12
CA PHE A 127 10.58 -3.72 13.39
C PHE A 127 11.22 -2.33 13.47
N GLU A 128 12.53 -2.27 13.66
CA GLU A 128 13.33 -1.07 13.78
C GLU A 128 13.68 -0.49 12.40
N ASP A 129 13.74 -1.31 11.36
CA ASP A 129 14.02 -0.86 9.98
C ASP A 129 12.83 -0.07 9.40
N ASP A 130 13.05 1.15 8.91
CA ASP A 130 12.00 1.98 8.31
C ASP A 130 11.44 1.43 6.98
N ARG A 131 12.08 0.41 6.41
CA ARG A 131 11.61 -0.34 5.24
C ARG A 131 10.70 -1.51 5.60
N CYS A 132 10.64 -1.85 6.89
CA CYS A 132 9.69 -2.82 7.44
C CYS A 132 8.29 -2.55 6.91
N TRP A 133 7.59 -3.62 6.53
CA TRP A 133 6.24 -3.51 5.96
C TRP A 133 5.29 -2.69 6.84
N PHE A 134 5.39 -2.85 8.18
CA PHE A 134 4.53 -2.15 9.15
C PHE A 134 4.78 -0.64 9.23
N LYS A 135 5.97 -0.18 8.79
CA LYS A 135 6.38 1.22 8.89
C LYS A 135 6.16 2.02 7.62
N ARG A 136 5.80 1.43 6.49
CA ARG A 136 5.64 2.19 5.23
C ARG A 136 4.25 2.83 5.15
N ALA A 137 4.15 4.09 4.75
CA ALA A 137 2.86 4.77 4.64
C ALA A 137 1.89 4.06 3.68
N TRP A 138 2.40 3.65 2.51
CA TRP A 138 1.60 3.00 1.48
C TRP A 138 1.00 1.67 1.91
N THR A 139 1.70 0.87 2.70
CA THR A 139 1.21 -0.46 3.12
C THR A 139 0.03 -0.38 4.09
N LEU A 140 -0.30 0.78 4.66
CA LEU A 140 -1.47 0.93 5.54
C LEU A 140 -2.77 0.68 4.76
N GLN A 141 -2.88 1.18 3.52
CA GLN A 141 -4.05 0.94 2.69
C GLN A 141 -4.10 -0.48 2.12
N GLU A 142 -2.98 -1.20 2.19
CA GLU A 142 -2.82 -2.55 1.63
C GLU A 142 -3.27 -3.64 2.62
N ILE A 143 -3.56 -3.27 3.87
CA ILE A 143 -4.12 -4.16 4.88
C ILE A 143 -5.48 -4.70 4.42
N SER A 144 -5.58 -6.02 4.38
CA SER A 144 -6.82 -6.75 4.12
C SER A 144 -7.13 -7.75 5.24
N GLN A 145 -8.42 -7.95 5.49
CA GLN A 145 -8.92 -9.03 6.36
C GLN A 145 -8.65 -10.42 5.77
N ASN A 146 -8.43 -10.51 4.45
CA ASN A 146 -8.14 -11.75 3.74
C ASN A 146 -6.67 -11.80 3.30
N THR A 147 -5.77 -11.42 4.21
CA THR A 147 -4.32 -11.43 3.96
C THR A 147 -3.78 -12.85 4.05
N ILE A 148 -2.96 -13.22 3.07
CA ILE A 148 -2.17 -14.46 3.01
C ILE A 148 -0.71 -14.04 3.12
N ILE A 149 0.05 -14.72 3.96
CA ILE A 149 1.48 -14.44 4.12
C ILE A 149 2.23 -15.06 2.95
N GLY A 150 2.89 -14.22 2.15
CA GLY A 150 3.70 -14.66 1.01
C GLY A 150 5.11 -15.04 1.44
N GLY A 151 5.72 -15.99 0.73
CA GLY A 151 7.09 -16.44 1.03
C GLY A 151 7.22 -17.25 2.32
N GLU A 152 6.13 -17.78 2.86
CA GLU A 152 6.17 -18.69 3.99
C GLU A 152 6.87 -19.99 3.56
N THR A 153 8.09 -20.20 4.06
CA THR A 153 8.80 -21.49 3.92
C THR A 153 8.53 -22.29 5.20
N GLY A 154 8.19 -23.58 5.05
CA GLY A 154 7.91 -24.44 6.20
C GLY A 154 9.06 -24.41 7.20
N ASP A 155 8.73 -24.52 8.50
CA ASP A 155 9.56 -24.30 9.69
C ASP A 155 11.09 -24.40 9.46
N ASP A 156 11.68 -23.37 8.85
CA ASP A 156 13.13 -23.23 8.64
C ASP A 156 13.78 -22.70 9.95
N GLY A 157 13.31 -23.26 11.07
CA GLY A 157 13.43 -22.77 12.43
C GLY A 157 14.66 -21.90 12.68
N THR A 158 14.47 -20.60 12.88
CA THR A 158 15.54 -19.68 13.34
C THR A 158 15.01 -18.34 13.84
N LEU A 159 13.76 -18.26 14.31
CA LEU A 159 13.25 -17.02 14.90
C LEU A 159 12.97 -17.20 16.37
N ALA A 160 13.42 -16.23 17.15
CA ALA A 160 13.05 -16.14 18.55
C ALA A 160 11.52 -15.96 18.65
N GLU A 161 10.91 -16.74 19.53
CA GLU A 161 9.46 -16.86 19.68
C GLU A 161 8.77 -15.50 19.90
N ASP A 162 9.48 -14.57 20.54
CA ASP A 162 9.09 -13.19 20.80
C ASP A 162 8.87 -12.36 19.53
N VAL A 163 9.74 -12.48 18.52
CA VAL A 163 9.61 -11.77 17.25
C VAL A 163 8.38 -12.26 16.48
N GLN A 164 8.10 -13.56 16.51
CA GLN A 164 6.90 -14.12 15.88
C GLN A 164 5.62 -13.71 16.60
N VAL A 165 5.62 -13.68 17.93
CA VAL A 165 4.48 -13.18 18.72
C VAL A 165 4.20 -11.72 18.36
N THR A 166 5.22 -10.87 18.41
CA THR A 166 5.11 -9.45 18.07
C THR A 166 4.58 -9.26 16.65
N PHE A 167 5.04 -10.07 15.70
CA PHE A 167 4.56 -10.04 14.32
C PHE A 167 3.05 -10.33 14.22
N ARG A 168 2.59 -11.41 14.85
CA ARG A 168 1.16 -11.76 14.85
C ARG A 168 0.31 -10.67 15.52
N GLU A 169 0.77 -10.13 16.66
CA GLU A 169 0.09 -9.05 17.36
C GLU A 169 -0.03 -7.78 16.49
N GLN A 170 1.02 -7.42 15.73
CA GLN A 170 0.95 -6.27 14.82
C GLN A 170 -0.01 -6.52 13.65
N VAL A 171 0.00 -7.71 13.05
CA VAL A 171 -0.96 -8.05 11.98
C VAL A 171 -2.40 -8.00 12.51
N GLU A 172 -2.68 -8.60 13.67
CA GLU A 172 -4.00 -8.56 14.28
C GLU A 172 -4.44 -7.14 14.66
N SER A 173 -3.54 -6.33 15.21
CA SER A 173 -3.81 -4.93 15.56
C SER A 173 -4.24 -4.12 14.33
N LEU A 174 -3.52 -4.29 13.22
CA LEU A 174 -3.84 -3.63 11.95
C LEU A 174 -5.17 -4.10 11.34
N GLN A 175 -5.51 -5.39 11.49
CA GLN A 175 -6.82 -5.91 11.09
C GLN A 175 -7.95 -5.33 11.95
N LYS A 176 -7.77 -5.23 13.27
CA LYS A 176 -8.73 -4.60 14.19
C LYS A 176 -8.94 -3.12 13.89
N MET A 177 -7.87 -2.38 13.57
CA MET A 177 -7.98 -0.99 13.12
C MET A 177 -8.80 -0.88 11.83
N ARG A 178 -8.59 -1.80 10.87
CA ARG A 178 -9.38 -1.83 9.63
C ARG A 178 -10.87 -2.10 9.88
N GLU A 179 -11.20 -2.80 10.95
CA GLU A 179 -12.57 -3.10 11.37
C GLU A 179 -13.24 -1.97 12.16
N SER A 180 -12.48 -1.23 12.98
CA SER A 180 -13.03 -0.16 13.82
C SER A 180 -13.65 0.97 12.99
N ARG A 181 -13.12 1.21 11.78
CA ARG A 181 -13.46 2.33 10.88
C ARG A 181 -13.36 3.71 11.54
N PHE A 182 -12.70 3.78 12.68
CA PHE A 182 -12.58 5.00 13.45
C PHE A 182 -11.42 5.81 12.91
N VAL A 183 -11.66 7.09 12.63
CA VAL A 183 -10.67 7.94 11.95
C VAL A 183 -9.36 7.99 12.73
N PHE A 184 -9.42 8.14 14.06
CA PHE A 184 -8.20 8.29 14.87
C PHE A 184 -7.36 7.02 14.99
N ASP A 185 -7.95 5.83 14.88
CA ASP A 185 -7.16 4.59 14.86
C ASP A 185 -6.28 4.54 13.61
N VAL A 186 -6.87 4.88 12.46
CA VAL A 186 -6.16 4.98 11.18
C VAL A 186 -5.08 6.06 11.24
N LEU A 187 -5.41 7.24 11.75
CA LEU A 187 -4.47 8.36 11.85
C LEU A 187 -3.30 8.03 12.80
N SER A 188 -3.57 7.38 13.92
CA SER A 188 -2.55 6.91 14.87
C SER A 188 -1.57 5.93 14.23
N GLU A 189 -2.07 5.01 13.39
CA GLU A 189 -1.22 4.09 12.64
C GLU A 189 -0.46 4.77 11.50
N MET A 190 -1.07 5.73 10.79
CA MET A 190 -0.39 6.50 9.74
C MET A 190 0.72 7.40 10.30
N LYS A 191 0.52 7.97 11.49
CA LYS A 191 1.51 8.82 12.17
C LYS A 191 2.83 8.11 12.39
N LYS A 192 2.78 6.83 12.78
CA LYS A 192 3.94 5.97 13.05
C LYS A 192 4.72 5.57 11.79
N ARG A 193 4.15 5.81 10.60
CA ARG A 193 4.72 5.37 9.32
C ARG A 193 5.68 6.38 8.71
N VAL A 194 6.53 5.90 7.82
CA VAL A 194 7.53 6.61 7.04
C VAL A 194 7.09 6.62 5.58
N SER A 195 7.28 7.75 4.91
CA SER A 195 7.03 7.90 3.48
C SER A 195 8.21 8.59 2.80
N THR A 196 8.41 8.30 1.51
CA THR A 196 9.43 8.97 0.71
C THR A 196 9.00 10.40 0.36
N LYS A 197 7.71 10.59 0.06
CA LYS A 197 7.10 11.92 -0.07
C LYS A 197 6.14 12.12 1.08
N SER A 198 6.20 13.27 1.73
CA SER A 198 5.35 13.56 2.89
C SER A 198 3.86 13.45 2.54
N LEU A 199 3.48 13.92 1.35
CA LEU A 199 2.14 13.81 0.76
C LEU A 199 1.59 12.36 0.66
N ASP A 200 2.46 11.36 0.54
CA ASP A 200 2.03 9.96 0.40
C ASP A 200 1.29 9.46 1.64
N LYS A 201 1.57 10.03 2.82
CA LYS A 201 0.82 9.72 4.06
C LYS A 201 -0.64 10.12 3.93
N VAL A 202 -0.91 11.32 3.39
CA VAL A 202 -2.27 11.80 3.16
C VAL A 202 -2.95 10.97 2.08
N ALA A 203 -2.28 10.73 0.96
CA ALA A 203 -2.83 9.95 -0.16
C ALA A 203 -3.16 8.50 0.25
N GLY A 204 -2.34 7.87 1.09
CA GLY A 204 -2.57 6.53 1.62
C GLY A 204 -3.79 6.38 2.52
N LEU A 205 -4.42 7.48 2.96
CA LEU A 205 -5.63 7.43 3.80
C LEU A 205 -6.92 7.25 2.98
N GLY A 206 -6.88 7.48 1.66
CA GLY A 206 -8.09 7.64 0.85
C GLY A 206 -9.10 6.49 0.94
N TYR A 207 -8.65 5.24 0.78
CA TYR A 207 -9.54 4.07 0.90
C TYR A 207 -9.72 3.55 2.32
N ILE A 208 -9.05 4.15 3.30
CA ILE A 208 -9.16 3.73 4.70
C ILE A 208 -10.21 4.57 5.44
N LEU A 209 -10.38 5.83 5.04
CA LEU A 209 -11.29 6.77 5.68
C LEU A 209 -12.67 6.89 5.00
N ASP A 210 -13.12 5.84 4.31
CA ASP A 210 -14.46 5.73 3.69
C ASP A 210 -14.91 7.03 2.96
N LEU A 211 -14.06 7.53 2.06
CA LEU A 211 -14.34 8.77 1.33
C LEU A 211 -15.52 8.62 0.35
N LEU A 212 -16.29 9.70 0.17
CA LEU A 212 -17.38 9.81 -0.81
C LEU A 212 -16.84 9.94 -2.24
N TYR A 213 -15.67 10.55 -2.39
CA TYR A 213 -14.92 10.67 -3.63
C TYR A 213 -13.42 10.70 -3.32
N LEU A 214 -12.57 10.46 -4.31
CA LEU A 214 -11.12 10.52 -4.13
C LEU A 214 -10.58 11.85 -4.65
N PRO A 215 -9.89 12.65 -3.81
CA PRO A 215 -9.15 13.81 -4.29
C PRO A 215 -8.07 13.41 -5.31
N VAL A 216 -7.76 14.33 -6.21
CA VAL A 216 -6.67 14.16 -7.19
C VAL A 216 -5.33 14.18 -6.45
N TYR A 217 -4.42 13.28 -6.84
CA TYR A 217 -3.04 13.35 -6.37
C TYR A 217 -2.28 14.43 -7.14
N ASP A 218 -1.97 15.55 -6.49
CA ASP A 218 -1.09 16.58 -7.03
C ASP A 218 0.20 16.62 -6.23
N GLY A 219 1.31 16.19 -6.83
CA GLY A 219 2.62 16.18 -6.17
C GLY A 219 3.19 17.55 -5.83
N SER A 220 2.57 18.64 -6.29
CA SER A 220 2.97 20.02 -6.00
C SER A 220 2.17 20.67 -4.86
N GLN A 221 1.08 20.04 -4.40
CA GLN A 221 0.25 20.57 -3.32
C GLN A 221 0.92 20.40 -1.95
N SER A 222 0.57 21.28 -1.00
CA SER A 222 1.01 21.12 0.38
C SER A 222 0.27 19.96 1.08
N GLU A 223 0.86 19.41 2.15
CA GLU A 223 0.19 18.36 2.92
C GLU A 223 -1.11 18.84 3.58
N GLU A 224 -1.16 20.09 4.03
CA GLU A 224 -2.39 20.66 4.60
C GLU A 224 -3.48 20.83 3.54
N ASP A 225 -3.14 21.25 2.32
CA ASP A 225 -4.13 21.37 1.24
C ASP A 225 -4.67 20.00 0.83
N ALA A 226 -3.79 18.99 0.75
CA ALA A 226 -4.19 17.61 0.49
C ALA A 226 -5.09 17.06 1.60
N TRP A 227 -4.72 17.32 2.86
CA TRP A 227 -5.50 16.92 4.03
C TRP A 227 -6.87 17.59 4.04
N ALA A 228 -6.93 18.89 3.74
CA ALA A 228 -8.17 19.64 3.61
C ALA A 228 -9.09 19.01 2.55
N ALA A 229 -8.55 18.74 1.35
CA ALA A 229 -9.30 18.09 0.27
C ALA A 229 -9.78 16.70 0.66
N LEU A 230 -8.98 15.94 1.41
CA LEU A 230 -9.33 14.62 1.91
C LEU A 230 -10.45 14.69 2.95
N VAL A 231 -10.38 15.60 3.91
CA VAL A 231 -11.44 15.81 4.91
C VAL A 231 -12.75 16.25 4.26
N ASP A 232 -12.69 17.12 3.24
CA ASP A 232 -13.89 17.51 2.48
C ASP A 232 -14.54 16.32 1.77
N ALA A 233 -13.73 15.36 1.33
CA ALA A 233 -14.17 14.13 0.69
C ALA A 233 -14.69 13.06 1.67
N MET A 234 -14.44 13.20 2.97
CA MET A 234 -14.86 12.22 3.97
C MET A 234 -16.37 12.11 4.09
N SER A 235 -16.83 10.90 4.43
CA SER A 235 -18.20 10.67 4.84
C SER A 235 -18.60 11.59 6.01
N LYS A 236 -19.90 11.82 6.19
CA LYS A 236 -20.40 12.62 7.32
C LYS A 236 -19.96 12.06 8.67
N TYR A 237 -19.87 10.73 8.81
CA TYR A 237 -19.51 10.07 10.06
C TYR A 237 -18.03 10.29 10.40
N SER A 238 -17.14 10.10 9.42
CA SER A 238 -15.71 10.34 9.60
C SER A 238 -15.40 11.81 9.93
N ARG A 239 -16.15 12.75 9.35
CA ARG A 239 -16.04 14.17 9.74
C ARG A 239 -16.57 14.46 11.15
N TRP A 240 -17.59 13.72 11.60
CA TRP A 240 -18.09 13.83 12.97
C TRP A 240 -17.06 13.36 13.98
N ASP A 241 -16.31 12.29 13.69
CA ASP A 241 -15.20 11.86 14.55
C ASP A 241 -14.21 13.01 14.75
N LEU A 242 -13.78 13.66 13.65
CA LEU A 242 -12.88 14.81 13.72
C LEU A 242 -13.45 15.97 14.53
N PHE A 243 -14.74 16.30 14.34
CA PHE A 243 -15.37 17.44 14.99
C PHE A 243 -15.66 17.23 16.47
N PHE A 244 -16.13 16.05 16.86
CA PHE A 244 -16.60 15.80 18.23
C PHE A 244 -15.55 15.20 19.14
N LEU A 245 -14.52 14.55 18.59
CA LEU A 245 -13.59 13.72 19.37
C LEU A 245 -12.16 14.24 19.36
N TYR A 246 -11.82 15.18 18.47
CA TYR A 246 -10.54 15.89 18.57
C TYR A 246 -10.63 16.97 19.66
N PRO A 247 -9.71 17.00 20.65
CA PRO A 247 -9.87 17.82 21.85
C PRO A 247 -9.54 19.31 21.66
N GLU A 248 -8.70 19.65 20.67
CA GLU A 248 -8.19 21.01 20.46
C GLU A 248 -8.84 21.67 19.24
N PRO A 249 -8.98 23.00 19.21
CA PRO A 249 -9.38 23.69 17.99
C PRO A 249 -8.30 23.54 16.90
N GLY A 250 -8.76 23.47 15.65
CA GLY A 250 -7.88 23.46 14.49
C GLY A 250 -6.99 24.72 14.42
N ASP A 251 -5.69 24.54 14.18
CA ASP A 251 -4.71 25.64 14.03
C ASP A 251 -4.44 26.05 12.58
N GLY A 252 -5.09 25.38 11.62
CA GLY A 252 -5.02 25.67 10.19
C GLY A 252 -6.11 26.63 9.71
N SER A 253 -6.56 26.44 8.47
CA SER A 253 -7.59 27.29 7.85
C SER A 253 -9.00 27.10 8.42
N LYS A 254 -9.24 26.04 9.19
CA LYS A 254 -10.53 25.66 9.78
C LYS A 254 -10.33 25.29 11.25
N CYS A 255 -11.11 25.89 12.15
CA CYS A 255 -11.03 25.61 13.60
C CYS A 255 -11.78 24.36 14.05
N TRP A 256 -12.70 23.83 13.23
CA TRP A 256 -13.58 22.72 13.61
C TRP A 256 -12.95 21.33 13.39
N ARG A 257 -11.82 21.26 12.69
CA ARG A 257 -11.08 20.03 12.42
C ARG A 257 -9.60 20.25 12.71
N PRO A 258 -8.83 19.21 13.07
CA PRO A 258 -7.38 19.32 13.16
C PRO A 258 -6.76 19.66 11.79
N SER A 259 -5.67 20.42 11.82
CA SER A 259 -4.73 20.51 10.70
C SER A 259 -3.95 19.20 10.55
N TRP A 260 -3.23 19.05 9.44
CA TRP A 260 -2.34 17.91 9.23
C TRP A 260 -1.23 17.85 10.28
N ASN A 261 -0.71 19.00 10.71
CA ASN A 261 0.35 19.09 11.74
C ASN A 261 -0.13 18.70 13.13
N GLN A 262 -1.44 18.86 13.38
CA GLN A 262 -2.10 18.50 14.63
C GLN A 262 -2.38 16.99 14.76
N ILE A 263 -2.25 16.24 13.65
CA ILE A 263 -2.47 14.80 13.59
C ILE A 263 -1.17 14.00 13.85
#